data_AF-A0A6C7VFA7-F1
#
_entry.id   AF-A0A6C7VFA7-F1
#
_cell.length_a   1.000
_cell.length_b   1.000
_cell.length_c   1.000
_cell.angle_alpha   90.00
_cell.angle_beta   90.00
_cell.angle_gamma   90.00
#
_symmetry.space_group_name_H-M   'P 1'
#
loop_
_entity.id
_entity.type
_entity.pdbx_description
1 polymer ?
#
loop_
_entity_poly.entity_id
_entity_poly.type
_entity_poly.pdbx_seq_one_letter_code
_entity_poly.pdbx_strand_id
1 'polypeptide(L)'
;RLSKNGYQGKFIIRISDVESYNERLMGVAKPKYVWVDYSQFSNFDIQNYQEFIYGIKPKLEQVEAILVSPELYDLSYIEFIEPIQSILPKGFSVCTKKPELWSFYV
;
A
#
# COMPACT_ATOMS: atom_id res chain seq x y z
N ARG A 1 3.40 9.57 30.50
CA ARG A 1 2.79 10.66 29.69
C ARG A 1 3.40 10.62 28.29
N LEU A 2 2.69 10.07 27.29
CA LEU A 2 3.04 10.23 25.86
C LEU A 2 2.88 11.73 25.53
N SER A 3 3.98 12.48 25.68
CA SER A 3 3.95 13.95 25.62
C SER A 3 3.71 14.45 24.21
N LYS A 4 2.57 15.14 24.01
CA LYS A 4 2.14 16.11 22.97
C LYS A 4 2.47 15.90 21.47
N ASN A 5 3.59 15.28 21.08
CA ASN A 5 3.95 14.92 19.70
C ASN A 5 4.68 13.55 19.61
N GLY A 6 4.84 12.82 20.72
CA GLY A 6 5.73 11.65 20.80
C GLY A 6 5.32 10.40 20.02
N TYR A 7 4.18 10.41 19.32
CA TYR A 7 3.68 9.31 18.47
C TYR A 7 3.79 9.62 16.97
N GLN A 8 4.06 10.88 16.60
CA GLN A 8 4.14 11.27 15.20
C GLN A 8 5.29 10.56 14.50
N GLY A 9 5.03 10.04 13.29
CA GLY A 9 6.04 9.34 12.49
C GLY A 9 6.51 7.99 13.04
N LYS A 10 5.97 7.51 14.16
CA LYS A 10 6.37 6.24 14.79
C LYS A 10 5.59 5.03 14.29
N PHE A 11 4.46 5.27 13.65
CA PHE A 11 3.57 4.22 13.17
C PHE A 11 3.61 4.18 11.65
N ILE A 12 3.54 2.96 11.12
CA ILE A 12 3.13 2.72 9.75
C ILE A 12 1.61 2.58 9.79
N ILE A 13 0.91 3.39 9.00
CA ILE A 13 -0.55 3.28 8.87
C ILE A 13 -0.85 2.36 7.70
N ARG A 14 -1.69 1.35 7.92
CA ARG A 14 -2.22 0.50 6.87
C ARG A 14 -3.51 1.12 6.33
N ILE A 15 -3.63 1.14 5.01
CA ILE A 15 -4.84 1.52 4.28
C ILE A 15 -5.17 0.36 3.35
N SER A 16 -6.43 -0.07 3.35
CA SER A 16 -6.90 -1.16 2.52
C SER A 16 -8.24 -0.90 1.86
N ASP A 17 -8.64 -1.84 1.01
CA ASP A 17 -9.97 -1.90 0.40
C ASP A 17 -11.10 -2.01 1.42
N VAL A 18 -10.80 -2.48 2.65
CA VAL A 18 -11.74 -2.58 3.77
C VAL A 18 -11.55 -1.47 4.81
N GLU A 19 -10.33 -0.94 4.95
CA GLU A 19 -9.97 0.13 5.89
C GLU A 19 -9.44 1.35 5.11
N SER A 20 -10.36 2.17 4.63
CA SER A 20 -10.06 3.32 3.79
C SER A 20 -9.25 4.42 4.50
N TYR A 21 -8.63 5.30 3.70
CA TYR A 21 -7.93 6.49 4.16
C TYR A 21 -8.72 7.30 5.18
N ASN A 22 -8.07 7.62 6.31
CA ASN A 22 -8.66 8.46 7.35
C ASN A 22 -7.80 9.72 7.56
N GLU A 23 -8.30 10.86 7.08
CA GLU A 23 -7.60 12.14 7.15
C GLU A 23 -7.27 12.56 8.59
N ARG A 24 -8.20 12.34 9.53
CA ARG A 24 -7.99 12.65 10.95
C ARG A 24 -6.87 11.81 11.54
N LEU A 25 -6.83 10.51 11.25
CA LEU A 25 -5.76 9.62 11.70
C LEU A 25 -4.41 10.04 11.10
N MET A 26 -4.38 10.32 9.79
CA MET A 26 -3.17 10.77 9.10
C MET A 26 -2.65 12.09 9.66
N GLY A 27 -3.52 13.05 9.94
CA GLY A 27 -3.15 14.33 10.53
C GLY A 27 -2.63 14.23 11.98
N VAL A 28 -3.17 13.31 12.77
CA VAL A 28 -2.72 13.06 14.14
C VAL A 28 -1.42 12.26 14.16
N ALA A 29 -1.38 11.14 13.44
CA ALA A 29 -0.26 10.20 13.46
C ALA A 29 0.94 10.67 12.63
N LYS A 30 0.72 11.52 11.61
CA LYS A 30 1.74 12.01 10.67
C LYS A 30 2.75 10.91 10.31
N PRO A 31 2.29 9.77 9.77
CA PRO A 31 3.16 8.64 9.55
C PRO A 31 4.20 8.99 8.48
N LYS A 32 5.42 8.46 8.63
CA LYS A 32 6.43 8.53 7.58
C LYS A 32 6.08 7.59 6.42
N TYR A 33 5.51 6.44 6.76
CA TYR A 33 5.21 5.35 5.83
C TYR A 33 3.73 4.97 5.91
N VAL A 34 3.16 4.66 4.76
CA VAL A 34 1.83 4.05 4.65
C VAL A 34 1.94 2.73 3.91
N TRP A 35 1.33 1.69 4.45
CA TRP A 35 1.11 0.43 3.76
C TRP A 35 -0.19 0.52 2.98
N VAL A 36 -0.09 0.39 1.66
CA VAL A 36 -1.23 0.28 0.76
C VAL A 36 -1.44 -1.18 0.46
N ASP A 37 -2.54 -1.72 0.94
CA ASP A 37 -2.75 -3.15 1.04
C ASP A 37 -4.12 -3.54 0.53
N TYR A 38 -4.18 -4.39 -0.49
CA TYR A 38 -5.44 -4.85 -1.04
C TYR A 38 -5.74 -6.24 -0.49
N SER A 39 -6.76 -6.41 0.33
CA SER A 39 -6.98 -7.66 1.06
C SER A 39 -7.69 -8.76 0.25
N GLN A 40 -8.41 -8.39 -0.81
CA GLN A 40 -9.26 -9.31 -1.59
C GLN A 40 -8.52 -9.99 -2.75
N PHE A 41 -7.47 -10.76 -2.44
CA PHE A 41 -6.75 -11.53 -3.48
C PHE A 41 -7.37 -12.89 -3.83
N SER A 42 -8.20 -13.46 -2.96
CA SER A 42 -8.94 -14.69 -3.27
C SER A 42 -9.95 -14.51 -4.40
N ASN A 43 -10.46 -13.29 -4.57
CA ASN A 43 -11.31 -12.86 -5.68
C ASN A 43 -10.68 -11.65 -6.36
N PHE A 44 -9.40 -11.75 -6.73
CA PHE A 44 -8.67 -10.63 -7.31
C PHE A 44 -9.33 -10.16 -8.60
N ASP A 45 -9.66 -8.87 -8.62
CA ASP A 45 -10.13 -8.17 -9.80
C ASP A 45 -9.21 -6.98 -10.07
N ILE A 46 -8.63 -6.96 -11.27
CA ILE A 46 -7.64 -5.97 -11.65
C ILE A 46 -8.22 -4.55 -11.73
N GLN A 47 -9.50 -4.41 -12.07
CA GLN A 47 -10.17 -3.11 -12.15
C GLN A 47 -10.40 -2.54 -10.76
N ASN A 48 -10.93 -3.35 -9.84
CA ASN A 48 -11.12 -2.96 -8.44
C ASN A 48 -9.79 -2.59 -7.78
N TYR A 49 -8.74 -3.37 -8.03
CA TYR A 49 -7.39 -3.04 -7.56
C TYR A 49 -6.90 -1.70 -8.13
N GLN A 50 -7.08 -1.48 -9.44
CA GLN A 50 -6.70 -0.22 -10.08
C GLN A 50 -7.45 0.96 -9.46
N GLU A 51 -8.78 0.86 -9.32
CA GLU A 51 -9.61 1.91 -8.71
C GLU A 51 -9.16 2.23 -7.29
N PHE A 52 -8.86 1.21 -6.49
CA PHE A 52 -8.33 1.38 -5.14
C PHE A 52 -7.01 2.16 -5.14
N ILE A 53 -6.02 1.74 -5.94
CA ILE A 53 -4.70 2.40 -5.99
C ILE A 53 -4.82 3.84 -6.49
N TYR A 54 -5.57 4.07 -7.56
CA TYR A 54 -5.74 5.41 -8.13
C TYR A 54 -6.54 6.33 -7.21
N GLY A 55 -7.50 5.79 -6.45
CA GLY A 55 -8.26 6.54 -5.45
C GLY A 55 -7.44 6.95 -4.23
N ILE A 56 -6.41 6.18 -3.87
CA ILE A 56 -5.58 6.45 -2.69
C ILE A 56 -4.31 7.24 -3.00
N LYS A 57 -3.65 7.00 -4.14
CA LYS A 57 -2.32 7.56 -4.46
C LYS A 57 -2.25 9.09 -4.34
N PRO A 58 -3.21 9.89 -4.85
CA PRO A 58 -3.17 11.35 -4.69
C PRO A 58 -3.23 11.82 -3.24
N LYS A 59 -3.78 11.01 -2.32
CA LYS A 59 -3.88 11.36 -0.89
C LYS A 59 -2.59 11.09 -0.12
N LEU A 60 -1.60 10.45 -0.77
CA LEU A 60 -0.35 10.00 -0.17
C LEU A 60 0.87 10.79 -0.67
N GLU A 61 0.70 11.94 -1.35
CA GLU A 61 1.80 12.71 -1.96
C GLU A 61 2.93 13.08 -0.97
N GLN A 62 2.60 13.31 0.30
CA GLN A 62 3.55 13.73 1.33
C GLN A 62 4.04 12.57 2.22
N VAL A 63 3.67 11.34 1.90
CA VAL A 63 3.97 10.15 2.72
C VAL A 63 4.55 9.05 1.84
N GLU A 64 5.53 8.32 2.35
CA GLU A 64 6.14 7.24 1.59
C GLU A 64 5.20 6.04 1.54
N ALA A 65 4.62 5.81 0.36
CA ALA A 65 3.67 4.73 0.13
C ALA A 65 4.41 3.44 -0.22
N ILE A 66 4.16 2.40 0.58
CA ILE A 66 4.67 1.05 0.39
C ILE A 66 3.49 0.18 -0.04
N LEU A 67 3.55 -0.33 -1.26
CA LEU A 67 2.60 -1.31 -1.74
C LEU A 67 2.89 -2.67 -1.09
N VAL A 68 1.87 -3.31 -0.53
CA VAL A 68 1.94 -4.67 -0.04
C VAL A 68 1.68 -5.62 -1.20
N SER A 69 2.68 -6.42 -1.54
CA SER A 69 2.59 -7.36 -2.64
C SER A 69 1.68 -8.56 -2.29
N PRO A 70 0.85 -9.05 -3.23
CA PRO A 70 -0.10 -10.14 -2.97
C PRO A 70 0.55 -11.39 -2.36
N GLU A 71 1.75 -11.75 -2.81
CA GLU A 71 2.44 -12.97 -2.40
C GLU A 71 3.00 -12.94 -0.96
N LEU A 72 2.89 -11.79 -0.28
CA LEU A 72 3.11 -11.74 1.17
C LEU A 72 2.09 -12.58 1.92
N TYR A 73 0.85 -12.67 1.42
CA TYR A 73 -0.22 -13.46 2.02
C TYR A 73 -0.14 -14.93 1.61
N ASP A 74 0.02 -15.20 0.31
CA ASP A 74 0.14 -16.56 -0.22
C ASP A 74 1.01 -16.57 -1.48
N LEU A 75 1.96 -17.49 -1.58
CA LEU A 75 2.82 -17.62 -2.76
C LEU A 75 2.04 -17.98 -4.03
N SER A 76 0.80 -18.49 -3.93
CA SER A 76 -0.07 -18.68 -5.10
C SER A 76 -0.37 -17.38 -5.84
N TYR A 77 -0.35 -16.23 -5.15
CA TYR A 77 -0.67 -14.93 -5.73
C TYR A 77 0.48 -14.26 -6.51
N ILE A 78 1.60 -14.97 -6.70
CA ILE A 78 2.70 -14.50 -7.56
C ILE A 78 2.23 -14.18 -8.98
N GLU A 79 1.23 -14.93 -9.48
CA GLU A 79 0.66 -14.73 -10.82
C GLU A 79 0.04 -13.34 -11.03
N PHE A 80 -0.33 -12.63 -9.95
CA PHE A 80 -0.91 -11.29 -10.02
C PHE A 80 0.14 -10.17 -10.12
N ILE A 81 1.42 -10.46 -9.88
CA ILE A 81 2.47 -9.44 -9.85
C ILE A 81 2.59 -8.73 -11.20
N GLU A 82 2.76 -9.48 -12.30
CA GLU A 82 2.91 -8.90 -13.65
C GLU A 82 1.66 -8.10 -14.08
N PRO A 83 0.43 -8.62 -13.94
CA PRO A 83 -0.79 -7.83 -14.16
C PRO A 83 -0.81 -6.53 -13.36
N ILE A 84 -0.49 -6.58 -12.06
CA ILE A 84 -0.44 -5.39 -11.21
C ILE A 84 0.58 -4.38 -11.73
N GLN A 85 1.80 -4.81 -12.06
CA GLN A 85 2.85 -3.92 -12.55
C GLN A 85 2.45 -3.17 -13.82
N SER A 86 1.65 -3.80 -14.69
CA SER A 86 1.20 -3.19 -15.94
C SER A 86 0.23 -2.00 -15.76
N ILE A 87 -0.50 -1.96 -14.64
CA ILE A 87 -1.50 -0.92 -14.35
C ILE A 87 -1.10 0.02 -13.21
N LEU A 88 -0.05 -0.33 -12.45
CA LEU A 88 0.32 0.39 -11.24
C LEU A 88 1.06 1.70 -11.58
N PRO A 89 0.62 2.86 -11.06
CA PRO A 89 1.36 4.10 -11.25
C PRO A 89 2.70 4.03 -10.52
N LYS A 90 3.73 4.70 -11.03
CA LYS A 90 5.08 4.71 -10.43
C LYS A 90 5.13 5.43 -9.07
N GLY A 91 6.23 5.24 -8.34
CA GLY A 91 6.50 5.95 -7.09
C GLY A 91 5.88 5.32 -5.85
N PHE A 92 5.70 3.99 -5.87
CA PHE A 92 5.56 3.17 -4.67
C PHE A 92 6.86 2.43 -4.41
N SER A 93 7.23 2.29 -3.15
CA SER A 93 8.08 1.17 -2.74
C SER A 93 7.23 -0.09 -2.65
N VAL A 94 7.83 -1.27 -2.76
CA VAL A 94 7.07 -2.53 -2.68
C VAL A 94 7.60 -3.40 -1.55
N CYS A 95 6.71 -3.86 -0.67
CA CYS A 95 7.00 -4.90 0.31
C CYS A 95 6.66 -6.25 -0.34
N THR A 96 7.66 -7.12 -0.53
CA THR A 96 7.53 -8.35 -1.33
C THR A 96 8.44 -9.45 -0.78
N LYS A 97 8.06 -10.72 -1.00
CA LYS A 97 8.94 -11.90 -0.81
C LYS A 97 9.74 -12.25 -2.06
N LYS A 98 9.46 -11.59 -3.19
CA LYS A 98 9.99 -11.86 -4.53
C LYS A 98 10.54 -10.58 -5.19
N PRO A 99 11.58 -9.94 -4.63
CA PRO A 99 12.14 -8.70 -5.18
C PRO A 99 12.52 -8.78 -6.66
N GLU A 100 12.96 -9.95 -7.12
CA GLU A 100 13.34 -10.22 -8.50
C GLU A 100 12.18 -9.98 -9.49
N LEU A 101 10.95 -10.32 -9.08
CA LEU A 101 9.76 -10.14 -9.91
C LEU A 101 9.33 -8.68 -9.97
N TRP A 102 9.65 -7.88 -8.94
CA TRP A 102 9.31 -6.45 -8.84
C TRP A 102 10.33 -5.50 -9.47
N SER A 103 11.45 -6.04 -9.97
CA SER A 103 12.56 -5.26 -10.54
C SER A 103 12.20 -4.43 -11.77
N PHE A 104 11.19 -4.83 -12.56
CA PHE A 104 10.71 -4.04 -13.71
C PHE A 104 9.84 -2.85 -13.32
N TYR A 105 9.30 -2.87 -12.09
CA TYR A 105 8.40 -1.84 -11.60
C TYR A 105 9.13 -0.77 -10.78
N VAL A 106 10.00 -1.19 -9.86
CA VAL A 106 10.73 -0.33 -8.90
C VAL A 106 11.86 0.45 -9.56
#